data_AF-A0A934ZU04-F1
#
_entry.id   AF-A0A934ZU04-F1
#
_cell.length_a   1.000
_cell.length_b   1.000
_cell.length_c   1.000
_cell.angle_alpha   90.00
_cell.angle_beta   90.00
_cell.angle_gamma   90.00
#
_symmetry.space_group_name_H-M   'P 1'
#
loop_
_entity.id
_entity.type
_entity.pdbx_description
1 polymer ?
#
loop_
_entity_poly.entity_id
_entity_poly.type
_entity_poly.pdbx_seq_one_letter_code
_entity_poly.pdbx_strand_id
1 'polypeptide(L)' 'MVAHGNSIRSLIKYIENISDDKIGVTEMPQDDALIYEVDFDGREKSKDIIKL' A
#
# COMPACT_ATOMS: atom_id res chain seq x y z
N MET A 1 -6.20 -7.05 -5.69
CA MET A 1 -7.42 -6.24 -5.51
C MET A 1 -7.39 -5.12 -6.54
N VAL A 2 -8.50 -4.82 -7.20
CA VAL A 2 -8.62 -3.66 -8.13
C VAL A 2 -9.64 -2.71 -7.51
N ALA A 3 -9.25 -1.48 -7.20
CA ALA A 3 -10.06 -0.51 -6.47
C ALA A 3 -9.69 0.94 -6.85
N HIS A 4 -10.35 1.93 -6.24
CA HIS A 4 -10.04 3.35 -6.40
C HIS A 4 -9.00 3.85 -5.38
N GLY A 5 -8.41 5.01 -5.66
CA GLY A 5 -7.23 5.55 -4.94
C GLY A 5 -7.36 5.61 -3.41
N ASN A 6 -8.48 6.09 -2.86
CA ASN A 6 -8.63 6.21 -1.40
C ASN A 6 -8.70 4.84 -0.68
N SER A 7 -9.31 3.84 -1.31
CA SER A 7 -9.37 2.48 -0.74
C SER A 7 -8.00 1.82 -0.75
N ILE A 8 -7.25 1.98 -1.86
CA ILE A 8 -5.87 1.46 -1.96
C ILE A 8 -4.97 2.18 -0.96
N ARG A 9 -5.07 3.51 -0.85
CA ARG A 9 -4.31 4.31 0.12
C ARG A 9 -4.60 3.90 1.57
N SER A 10 -5.86 3.61 1.90
CA SER A 10 -6.21 3.13 3.24
C SER A 10 -5.61 1.76 3.54
N LEU A 11 -5.55 0.88 2.54
CA LEU A 11 -4.92 -0.44 2.68
C LEU A 11 -3.40 -0.33 2.83
N ILE A 12 -2.74 0.51 2.03
CA ILE A 12 -1.30 0.78 2.15
C ILE A 12 -0.99 1.36 3.53
N LYS A 13 -1.79 2.33 4.00
CA LYS A 13 -1.65 2.90 5.33
C LYS A 13 -1.65 1.83 6.43
N TYR A 14 -2.56 0.86 6.31
CA TYR A 14 -2.63 -0.26 7.26
C TYR A 14 -1.41 -1.19 7.14
N ILE A 15 -1.11 -1.68 5.94
CA ILE A 15 -0.05 -2.66 5.70
C ILE A 15 1.32 -2.11 6.13
N GLU A 16 1.62 -0.86 5.76
CA GLU A 16 2.93 -0.20 6.01
C GLU A 16 2.96 0.57 7.35
N ASN A 17 1.89 0.49 8.15
CA ASN A 17 1.75 1.18 9.44
C ASN A 17 2.03 2.70 9.38
N ILE A 18 1.48 3.36 8.36
CA ILE A 18 1.63 4.80 8.12
C ILE A 18 0.68 5.59 9.03
N SER A 19 1.18 6.64 9.67
CA SER A 19 0.38 7.52 10.51
C SER A 19 -0.53 8.46 9.69
N ASP A 20 -1.58 8.98 10.34
CA ASP A 20 -2.59 9.86 9.73
C ASP A 20 -1.98 11.14 9.13
N ASP A 21 -0.94 11.68 9.75
CA ASP A 21 -0.23 12.87 9.28
C ASP A 21 0.65 12.60 8.05
N LYS A 22 1.08 11.35 7.85
CA LYS A 22 1.98 10.96 6.76
C LYS A 22 1.28 10.44 5.52
N ILE A 23 0.10 9.83 5.67
CA ILE A 23 -0.59 9.18 4.54
C ILE A 23 -0.99 10.14 3.42
N GLY A 24 -1.19 11.42 3.74
CA GLY A 24 -1.56 12.45 2.76
C GLY A 24 -0.45 12.76 1.75
N VAL A 25 0.81 12.57 2.15
CA VAL A 25 2.02 12.84 1.33
C VAL A 25 2.67 11.55 0.82
N THR A 26 2.10 10.38 1.13
CA THR A 26 2.58 9.11 0.59
C THR A 26 2.32 9.05 -0.91
N GLU A 27 3.41 8.96 -1.67
CA GLU A 27 3.37 8.76 -3.12
C GLU A 27 2.68 7.43 -3.44
N MET A 28 1.75 7.49 -4.38
CA MET A 28 1.00 6.33 -4.84
C MET A 28 1.59 5.86 -6.17
N PRO A 29 1.87 4.57 -6.33
CA PRO A 29 2.27 4.05 -7.63
C PRO A 29 1.15 4.25 -8.64
N GLN A 30 1.53 4.64 -9.84
CA GLN A 30 0.62 4.95 -10.93
C GLN A 30 1.02 4.08 -12.11
N ASP A 31 0.03 3.37 -12.67
CA ASP A 31 0.24 2.36 -13.73
C ASP A 31 1.17 1.19 -13.36
N ASP A 32 1.43 0.99 -12.06
CA ASP A 32 2.19 -0.13 -11.52
C ASP A 32 1.33 -0.97 -10.57
N ALA A 33 1.65 -2.27 -10.47
CA ALA A 33 1.08 -3.17 -9.48
C ALA A 33 1.97 -3.27 -8.23
N LEU A 34 1.34 -3.15 -7.05
CA LEU A 34 1.97 -3.39 -5.75
C LEU A 34 1.78 -4.85 -5.32
N ILE A 35 2.85 -5.48 -4.89
CA ILE A 35 2.85 -6.81 -4.29
C ILE A 35 3.35 -6.70 -2.86
N TYR A 36 2.58 -7.23 -1.92
CA TYR A 36 2.97 -7.30 -0.51
C TYR A 36 2.98 -8.76 -0.07
N GLU A 37 4.07 -9.17 0.58
CA GLU A 37 4.00 -10.26 1.55
C GLU A 37 3.66 -9.66 2.91
N VAL A 38 2.69 -10.23 3.60
CA VAL A 38 2.26 -9.75 4.92
C VAL A 38 2.43 -10.82 6.00
N ASP A 39 2.59 -10.37 7.24
CA ASP A 39 2.58 -11.23 8.41
C ASP A 39 1.16 -11.63 8.83
N PHE A 40 1.05 -12.35 9.96
CA PHE A 40 -0.23 -12.82 10.47
C PHE A 40 -1.18 -11.67 10.88
N ASP A 41 -0.62 -10.52 11.24
CA ASP A 41 -1.37 -9.31 11.57
C ASP A 41 -1.69 -8.47 10.32
N GLY A 42 -1.26 -8.91 9.14
CA GLY A 42 -1.46 -8.21 7.88
C GLY A 42 -0.51 -7.02 7.68
N ARG A 43 0.61 -6.98 8.39
CA ARG A 43 1.66 -5.95 8.25
C ARG A 43 2.71 -6.38 7.26
N GLU A 44 3.34 -5.41 6.62
CA GLU A 44 4.37 -5.64 5.61
C GLU A 44 5.52 -6.53 6.14
N LYS A 45 5.81 -7.61 5.43
CA LYS A 45 7.08 -8.34 5.48
C LYS A 45 7.99 -7.96 4.32
N SER A 46 7.42 -7.80 3.13
CA SER A 46 8.12 -7.35 1.93
C SER A 46 7.17 -6.64 0.98
N LYS A 47 7.76 -5.80 0.12
CA LYS A 47 7.07 -5.01 -0.89
C LYS A 47 7.85 -5.06 -2.19
N ASP A 48 7.14 -5.39 -3.27
CA ASP A 48 7.63 -5.36 -4.64
C ASP A 48 6.69 -4.52 -5.52
N ILE A 49 7.26 -3.99 -6.60
CA ILE A 49 6.54 -3.19 -7.60
C ILE A 49 6.76 -3.83 -8.97
N ILE A 50 5.67 -4.14 -9.66
CA ILE A 50 5.71 -4.65 -11.03
C ILE A 50 5.11 -3.61 -11.97
N LYS A 51 5.85 -3.24 -13.00
CA LYS A 51 5.36 -2.40 -14.09
C LYS A 51 4.35 -3.17 -14.93
N LEU A 52 3.20 -2.55 -15.21
CA LEU A 52 2.13 -3.13 -16.04
C LEU A 52 2.30 -2.80 -17.53
#